data_AF-A0A832HD18-F1
#
_entry.id   AF-A0A832HD18-F1
#
_cell.length_a   1.000
_cell.length_b   1.000
_cell.length_c   1.000
_cell.angle_alpha   90.00
_cell.angle_beta   90.00
_cell.angle_gamma   90.00
#
_symmetry.space_group_name_H-M   'P 1'
#
loop_
_entity.id
_entity.type
_entity.pdbx_description
1 polymer ?
#
loop_
_entity_poly.entity_id
_entity_poly.type
_entity_poly.pdbx_seq_one_letter_code
_entity_poly.pdbx_strand_id
1 'polypeptide(L)'
;MIRKLVLAMIFGAATTALAADALPQTTSAKLWADFQKAPYQHPNIPNVSFAGYAFGEKPLPDVRVVANVRDLGAKGDGKTDDTAAFKAAIDKAKATGVGAVLIPAGEYKLSDVLVLDADGLVLRGEGDKSILAFTKPISQVARGVNGSWFGGLIWIGRDGARATAEPADPAAAIDLLSGAKQGTFVVEVAPADAKRLAPLVGKTLTLTWTGGRTGRDLAKTIAGHKSMDAYDWSSWSAYKGGELVWTWANQIERIDGNQVTLKKPLRLDIDPDWRVRLGTDPSYFIQNCGVEKLMIKFPVTKKAPHLKEPGYNGPFFNRAAHCWLRDVTVENTDTGLNFTHTVNCTARGLRIIGRENHHGTMMRTMSHDNLIEGFKIESRPHHGINTEGTSSGNVWRDGVMNGTFDSHCMMSFDSVRTNITITNMGGPGGAGHHGPFVGRRMTHWGIRVTNNKGEWIAQPALFPMGAIVGIEGTPLFLKDTNLWHMPPGLDKGCLIADIGKAPVPADLYEAQLKLRLGK
;
A
#
# COMPACT_ATOMS: atom_id res chain seq x y z
N MET A 1 -7.48 -71.33 5.82
CA MET A 1 -6.58 -70.54 6.68
C MET A 1 -5.38 -70.10 5.86
N ILE A 2 -5.24 -68.82 5.53
CA ILE A 2 -3.98 -68.12 5.25
C ILE A 2 -4.34 -66.63 5.38
N ARG A 3 -3.91 -66.01 6.48
CA ARG A 3 -4.02 -64.57 6.72
C ARG A 3 -2.90 -63.89 5.92
N LYS A 4 -3.25 -63.04 4.94
CA LYS A 4 -2.28 -62.11 4.34
C LYS A 4 -2.20 -60.88 5.25
N LEU A 5 -1.02 -60.68 5.82
CA LEU A 5 -0.63 -59.50 6.58
C LEU A 5 -0.74 -58.26 5.69
N VAL A 6 -1.58 -57.29 6.06
CA VAL A 6 -1.52 -55.93 5.52
C VAL A 6 -0.48 -55.18 6.33
N LEU A 7 0.67 -54.90 5.71
CA LEU A 7 1.70 -54.05 6.28
C LEU A 7 1.21 -52.59 6.16
N ALA A 8 0.71 -52.03 7.25
CA ALA A 8 0.44 -50.60 7.33
C ALA A 8 1.76 -49.84 7.33
N MET A 9 2.08 -49.14 6.24
CA MET A 9 3.12 -48.11 6.26
C MET A 9 2.61 -46.94 7.09
N ILE A 10 3.10 -46.83 8.32
CA ILE A 10 3.04 -45.60 9.09
C ILE A 10 4.07 -44.65 8.46
N PHE A 11 3.61 -43.73 7.61
CA PHE A 11 4.42 -42.56 7.25
C PHE A 11 4.57 -41.69 8.51
N GLY A 12 5.72 -41.78 9.15
CA GLY A 12 6.07 -40.97 10.32
C GLY A 12 6.09 -39.48 9.98
N ALA A 13 5.31 -38.71 10.73
CA ALA A 13 5.30 -37.25 10.73
C ALA A 13 6.54 -36.69 11.45
N ALA A 14 7.74 -36.90 10.87
CA ALA A 14 9.00 -36.49 11.49
C ALA A 14 9.87 -35.52 10.65
N THR A 15 9.32 -34.90 9.60
CA THR A 15 10.12 -34.04 8.69
C THR A 15 9.86 -32.53 8.81
N THR A 16 8.85 -32.07 9.55
CA THR A 16 8.54 -30.64 9.65
C THR A 16 9.31 -29.89 10.75
N ALA A 17 9.64 -30.57 11.87
CA ALA A 17 10.35 -29.94 12.98
C ALA A 17 11.81 -29.57 12.63
N LEU A 18 12.54 -30.50 11.98
CA LEU A 18 13.95 -30.30 11.59
C LEU A 18 14.15 -29.15 10.57
N ALA A 19 13.14 -28.88 9.73
CA ALA A 19 13.21 -27.80 8.74
C ALA A 19 12.99 -26.41 9.38
N ALA A 20 12.18 -26.32 10.45
CA ALA A 20 11.93 -25.06 11.15
C ALA A 20 13.16 -24.59 11.95
N ASP A 21 13.86 -25.53 12.59
CA ASP A 21 15.06 -25.28 13.38
C ASP A 21 16.25 -24.78 12.53
N ALA A 22 16.20 -25.02 11.22
CA ALA A 22 17.19 -24.52 10.26
C ALA A 22 16.99 -23.03 9.91
N LEU A 23 15.88 -22.41 10.32
CA LEU A 23 15.58 -21.00 10.05
C LEU A 23 15.92 -20.11 11.26
N PRO A 24 16.32 -18.84 11.04
CA PRO A 24 16.61 -17.92 12.13
C PRO A 24 15.43 -17.71 13.11
N GLN A 25 15.59 -18.16 14.35
CA GLN A 25 14.59 -18.03 15.42
C GLN A 25 14.96 -16.94 16.44
N THR A 26 13.95 -16.28 17.02
CA THR A 26 14.10 -15.29 18.09
C THR A 26 12.76 -15.12 18.85
N THR A 27 12.65 -14.11 19.71
CA THR A 27 11.38 -13.68 20.34
C THR A 27 10.98 -12.29 19.85
N SER A 28 9.69 -12.00 19.83
CA SER A 28 9.16 -10.67 19.49
C SER A 28 9.69 -9.59 20.44
N ALA A 29 9.81 -9.90 21.74
CA ALA A 29 10.37 -9.00 22.73
C ALA A 29 11.84 -8.64 22.44
N LYS A 30 12.66 -9.63 22.04
CA LYS A 30 14.05 -9.37 21.63
C LYS A 30 14.11 -8.55 20.33
N LEU A 31 13.31 -8.91 19.34
CA LEU A 31 13.19 -8.17 18.08
C LEU A 31 12.82 -6.69 18.31
N TRP A 32 11.83 -6.46 19.17
CA TRP A 32 11.41 -5.12 19.55
C TRP A 32 12.53 -4.35 20.26
N ALA A 33 13.22 -4.97 21.23
CA ALA A 33 14.34 -4.35 21.93
C ALA A 33 15.50 -4.02 20.98
N ASP A 34 15.79 -4.87 19.99
CA ASP A 34 16.82 -4.62 18.99
C ASP A 34 16.39 -3.51 18.00
N PHE A 35 15.11 -3.45 17.63
CA PHE A 35 14.56 -2.34 16.86
C PHE A 35 14.70 -1.00 17.61
N GLN A 36 14.40 -0.96 18.91
CA GLN A 36 14.52 0.27 19.71
C GLN A 36 15.95 0.84 19.73
N LYS A 37 16.98 -0.01 19.64
CA LYS A 37 18.40 0.43 19.59
C LYS A 37 18.78 1.04 18.24
N ALA A 38 18.18 0.58 17.15
CA ALA A 38 18.52 0.98 15.79
C ALA A 38 17.26 1.13 14.91
N PRO A 39 16.32 2.02 15.26
CA PRO A 39 14.98 2.03 14.68
C PRO A 39 14.96 2.34 13.19
N TYR A 40 16.02 2.91 12.62
CA TYR A 40 16.11 3.27 11.20
C TYR A 40 17.03 2.33 10.40
N GLN A 41 17.70 1.39 11.05
CA GLN A 41 18.71 0.51 10.45
C GLN A 41 18.48 -0.97 10.77
N HIS A 42 17.39 -1.32 11.45
CA HIS A 42 17.11 -2.69 11.79
C HIS A 42 17.05 -3.58 10.52
N PRO A 43 17.73 -4.75 10.51
CA PRO A 43 17.94 -5.55 9.30
C PRO A 43 16.66 -6.20 8.78
N ASN A 44 15.72 -6.55 9.67
CA ASN A 44 14.50 -7.28 9.29
C ASN A 44 13.20 -6.47 9.41
N ILE A 45 13.05 -5.75 10.52
CA ILE A 45 11.89 -4.90 10.78
C ILE A 45 12.13 -3.50 10.18
N PRO A 46 11.31 -3.04 9.23
CA PRO A 46 11.39 -1.69 8.70
C PRO A 46 10.83 -0.67 9.71
N ASN A 47 11.30 0.58 9.62
CA ASN A 47 10.62 1.68 10.28
C ASN A 47 9.43 2.15 9.43
N VAL A 48 8.23 1.94 9.93
CA VAL A 48 6.98 2.40 9.29
C VAL A 48 6.26 3.45 10.13
N SER A 49 6.90 3.98 11.19
CA SER A 49 6.28 4.96 12.10
C SER A 49 5.92 6.29 11.45
N PHE A 50 6.38 6.55 10.23
CA PHE A 50 6.02 7.72 9.44
C PHE A 50 4.84 7.45 8.50
N ALA A 51 4.28 6.25 8.45
CA ALA A 51 3.18 5.93 7.55
C ALA A 51 1.87 6.63 7.99
N GLY A 52 1.07 7.03 7.00
CA GLY A 52 -0.22 7.68 7.18
C GLY A 52 -0.19 9.21 7.08
N TYR A 53 -1.39 9.79 7.18
CA TYR A 53 -1.67 11.23 7.10
C TYR A 53 -0.75 12.02 8.02
N ALA A 54 -0.18 13.10 7.49
CA ALA A 54 0.75 13.98 8.20
C ALA A 54 1.78 13.20 9.05
N PHE A 55 2.33 12.12 8.48
CA PHE A 55 3.34 11.27 9.12
C PHE A 55 2.86 10.61 10.43
N GLY A 56 1.56 10.47 10.67
CA GLY A 56 1.03 10.01 11.96
C GLY A 56 1.18 11.02 13.11
N GLU A 57 1.60 12.26 12.83
CA GLU A 57 1.81 13.32 13.83
C GLU A 57 0.53 14.10 14.13
N LYS A 58 -0.44 14.09 13.21
CA LYS A 58 -1.70 14.81 13.33
C LYS A 58 -2.89 13.88 13.10
N PRO A 59 -4.04 14.13 13.76
CA PRO A 59 -5.28 13.43 13.42
C PRO A 59 -5.73 13.81 12.00
N LEU A 60 -6.61 12.97 11.42
CA LEU A 60 -7.31 13.32 10.19
C LEU A 60 -8.13 14.61 10.41
N PRO A 61 -8.07 15.57 9.48
CA PRO A 61 -8.66 16.89 9.70
C PRO A 61 -10.19 16.84 9.68
N ASP A 62 -10.80 17.83 10.32
CA ASP A 62 -12.22 18.14 10.15
C ASP A 62 -12.36 19.40 9.29
N VAL A 63 -12.55 19.20 7.98
CA VAL A 63 -12.62 20.29 7.00
C VAL A 63 -13.99 20.97 7.04
N ARG A 64 -13.99 22.31 7.04
CA ARG A 64 -15.22 23.11 7.05
C ARG A 64 -16.10 22.79 5.82
N VAL A 65 -17.40 22.60 6.05
CA VAL A 65 -18.39 22.48 4.98
C VAL A 65 -18.60 23.83 4.29
N VAL A 66 -18.51 23.84 2.95
CA VAL A 66 -18.67 25.05 2.12
C VAL A 66 -19.72 24.89 1.01
N ALA A 67 -20.14 23.65 0.73
CA ALA A 67 -21.19 23.32 -0.21
C ALA A 67 -22.02 22.15 0.32
N ASN A 68 -23.32 22.14 0.01
CA ASN A 68 -24.22 21.02 0.27
C ASN A 68 -24.85 20.62 -1.06
N VAL A 69 -24.77 19.33 -1.43
CA VAL A 69 -25.26 18.84 -2.72
C VAL A 69 -26.76 19.15 -2.95
N ARG A 70 -27.57 19.24 -1.89
CA ARG A 70 -29.00 19.60 -1.99
C ARG A 70 -29.23 21.04 -2.41
N ASP A 71 -28.37 21.96 -1.97
CA ASP A 71 -28.45 23.37 -2.37
C ASP A 71 -28.11 23.54 -3.87
N LEU A 72 -27.45 22.54 -4.47
CA LEU A 72 -27.11 22.47 -5.89
C LEU A 72 -28.07 21.58 -6.68
N GLY A 73 -29.20 21.17 -6.08
CA GLY A 73 -30.30 20.50 -6.77
C GLY A 73 -30.34 18.97 -6.62
N ALA A 74 -29.41 18.35 -5.90
CA ALA A 74 -29.43 16.91 -5.66
C ALA A 74 -30.68 16.49 -4.88
N LYS A 75 -31.34 15.41 -5.31
CA LYS A 75 -32.57 14.89 -4.69
C LYS A 75 -32.27 13.83 -3.64
N GLY A 76 -31.33 12.93 -3.90
CA GLY A 76 -31.03 11.81 -2.99
C GLY A 76 -32.19 10.84 -2.82
N ASP A 77 -33.02 10.68 -3.86
CA ASP A 77 -34.26 9.87 -3.86
C ASP A 77 -34.10 8.46 -4.46
N GLY A 78 -32.87 8.07 -4.82
CA GLY A 78 -32.52 6.81 -5.47
C GLY A 78 -32.93 6.71 -6.94
N LYS A 79 -33.51 7.76 -7.53
CA LYS A 79 -34.09 7.74 -8.89
C LYS A 79 -33.50 8.80 -9.79
N THR A 80 -33.46 10.04 -9.31
CA THR A 80 -32.94 11.21 -10.00
C THR A 80 -31.43 11.11 -10.14
N ASP A 81 -30.90 11.38 -11.34
CA ASP A 81 -29.46 11.44 -11.54
C ASP A 81 -28.90 12.73 -10.94
N ASP A 82 -28.19 12.59 -9.82
CA ASP A 82 -27.68 13.70 -9.02
C ASP A 82 -26.26 14.11 -9.44
N THR A 83 -25.70 13.51 -10.48
CA THR A 83 -24.30 13.70 -10.90
C THR A 83 -23.94 15.17 -11.13
N ALA A 84 -24.82 15.93 -11.79
CA ALA A 84 -24.57 17.35 -12.09
C ALA A 84 -24.50 18.21 -10.82
N ALA A 85 -25.37 17.94 -9.84
CA ALA A 85 -25.39 18.65 -8.56
C ALA A 85 -24.13 18.37 -7.74
N PHE A 86 -23.62 17.14 -7.77
CA PHE A 86 -22.36 16.78 -7.12
C PHE A 86 -21.16 17.50 -7.75
N LYS A 87 -21.07 17.50 -9.08
CA LYS A 87 -19.99 18.20 -9.80
C LYS A 87 -20.01 19.71 -9.48
N ALA A 88 -21.20 20.33 -9.51
CA ALA A 88 -21.34 21.75 -9.14
C ALA A 88 -20.95 22.03 -7.67
N ALA A 89 -21.26 21.12 -6.74
CA ALA A 89 -20.87 21.26 -5.35
C ALA A 89 -19.34 21.13 -5.15
N ILE A 90 -18.70 20.22 -5.89
CA ILE A 90 -17.23 20.07 -5.92
C ILE A 90 -16.58 21.34 -6.48
N ASP A 91 -17.09 21.88 -7.60
CA ASP A 91 -16.58 23.13 -8.19
C ASP A 91 -16.71 24.31 -7.22
N LYS A 92 -17.83 24.39 -6.49
CA LYS A 92 -18.04 25.39 -5.43
C LYS A 92 -17.03 25.24 -4.30
N ALA A 93 -16.74 24.02 -3.86
CA ALA A 93 -15.72 23.77 -2.83
C ALA A 93 -14.30 24.07 -3.33
N LYS A 94 -14.00 23.78 -4.59
CA LYS A 94 -12.72 24.11 -5.23
C LYS A 94 -12.48 25.61 -5.26
N ALA A 95 -13.51 26.41 -5.51
CA ALA A 95 -13.42 27.86 -5.51
C ALA A 95 -13.05 28.47 -4.14
N THR A 96 -13.20 27.73 -3.03
CA THR A 96 -12.78 28.20 -1.69
C THR A 96 -11.34 27.82 -1.33
N GLY A 97 -10.65 27.07 -2.19
CA GLY A 97 -9.28 26.56 -1.96
C GLY A 97 -9.20 25.36 -1.01
N VAL A 98 -9.95 25.36 0.09
CA VAL A 98 -10.13 24.21 0.99
C VAL A 98 -11.59 24.14 1.40
N GLY A 99 -12.22 22.96 1.31
CA GLY A 99 -13.64 22.85 1.62
C GLY A 99 -14.22 21.44 1.50
N ALA A 100 -15.15 21.14 2.41
CA ALA A 100 -15.95 19.93 2.37
C ALA A 100 -17.29 20.16 1.64
N VAL A 101 -17.66 19.19 0.81
CA VAL A 101 -18.98 19.02 0.22
C VAL A 101 -19.78 18.10 1.14
N LEU A 102 -20.84 18.66 1.75
CA LEU A 102 -21.78 17.91 2.56
C LEU A 102 -22.74 17.11 1.66
N ILE A 103 -22.89 15.84 2.01
CA ILE A 103 -23.79 14.86 1.38
C ILE A 103 -24.77 14.39 2.47
N PRO A 104 -25.93 15.03 2.62
CA PRO A 104 -26.91 14.60 3.61
C PRO A 104 -27.36 13.15 3.42
N ALA A 105 -28.02 12.56 4.42
CA ALA A 105 -28.60 11.22 4.26
C ALA A 105 -29.57 11.15 3.07
N GLY A 106 -29.42 10.14 2.21
CA GLY A 106 -30.16 9.93 0.97
C GLY A 106 -29.45 8.93 0.06
N GLU A 107 -30.13 8.43 -0.96
CA GLU A 107 -29.53 7.60 -2.01
C GLU A 107 -29.37 8.42 -3.29
N TYR A 108 -28.13 8.73 -3.65
CA TYR A 108 -27.77 9.60 -4.76
C TYR A 108 -27.34 8.76 -5.94
N LYS A 109 -28.15 8.72 -7.00
CA LYS A 109 -27.82 8.00 -8.22
C LYS A 109 -26.80 8.80 -9.01
N LEU A 110 -25.67 8.18 -9.32
CA LEU A 110 -24.57 8.79 -10.06
C LEU A 110 -24.28 8.01 -11.34
N SER A 111 -24.12 8.70 -12.46
CA SER A 111 -23.89 8.09 -13.78
C SER A 111 -22.51 8.41 -14.37
N ASP A 112 -21.68 9.13 -13.62
CA ASP A 112 -20.32 9.52 -14.03
C ASP A 112 -19.38 9.61 -12.81
N VAL A 113 -18.08 9.74 -13.06
CA VAL A 113 -17.02 9.87 -12.06
C VAL A 113 -17.14 11.20 -11.29
N LEU A 114 -16.90 11.14 -9.98
CA LEU A 114 -16.66 12.32 -9.15
C LEU A 114 -15.15 12.56 -9.05
N VAL A 115 -14.68 13.73 -9.48
CA VAL A 115 -13.24 14.05 -9.54
C VAL A 115 -12.91 15.14 -8.51
N LEU A 116 -11.93 14.87 -7.65
CA LEU A 116 -11.28 15.82 -6.75
C LEU A 116 -9.90 16.09 -7.33
N ASP A 117 -9.73 17.22 -8.02
CA ASP A 117 -8.51 17.58 -8.77
C ASP A 117 -7.75 18.78 -8.20
N ALA A 118 -8.19 19.30 -7.05
CA ALA A 118 -7.56 20.38 -6.30
C ALA A 118 -7.33 19.99 -4.84
N ASP A 119 -6.34 20.62 -4.21
CA ASP A 119 -6.00 20.32 -2.82
C ASP A 119 -7.14 20.69 -1.88
N GLY A 120 -7.24 20.02 -0.73
CA GLY A 120 -8.17 20.41 0.32
C GLY A 120 -9.65 20.07 0.08
N LEU A 121 -9.96 19.30 -0.97
CA LEU A 121 -11.34 18.90 -1.30
C LEU A 121 -11.77 17.67 -0.49
N VAL A 122 -12.96 17.72 0.11
CA VAL A 122 -13.51 16.61 0.89
C VAL A 122 -14.95 16.29 0.47
N LEU A 123 -15.24 15.02 0.22
CA LEU A 123 -16.62 14.52 0.17
C LEU A 123 -16.99 13.96 1.54
N ARG A 124 -18.02 14.53 2.18
CA ARG A 124 -18.43 14.17 3.55
C ARG A 124 -19.91 13.83 3.61
N GLY A 125 -20.22 12.58 3.93
CA GLY A 125 -21.57 12.18 4.29
C GLY A 125 -21.90 12.32 5.78
N GLU A 126 -23.08 11.84 6.15
CA GLU A 126 -23.60 11.79 7.53
C GLU A 126 -23.59 10.35 8.10
N GLY A 127 -22.80 9.45 7.49
CA GLY A 127 -22.69 8.03 7.80
C GLY A 127 -23.21 7.15 6.66
N ASP A 128 -23.45 5.87 6.96
CA ASP A 128 -23.88 4.86 5.97
C ASP A 128 -25.23 5.16 5.28
N LYS A 129 -25.97 6.16 5.75
CA LYS A 129 -27.22 6.63 5.11
C LYS A 129 -26.99 7.65 4.00
N SER A 130 -25.78 8.18 3.84
CA SER A 130 -25.37 8.98 2.67
C SER A 130 -24.80 8.02 1.62
N ILE A 131 -25.66 7.57 0.70
CA ILE A 131 -25.34 6.50 -0.25
C ILE A 131 -25.05 7.09 -1.64
N LEU A 132 -23.84 6.87 -2.14
CA LEU A 132 -23.45 7.19 -3.51
C LEU A 132 -23.63 5.94 -4.38
N ALA A 133 -24.74 5.88 -5.12
CA ALA A 133 -25.11 4.75 -5.96
C ALA A 133 -24.65 4.95 -7.40
N PHE A 134 -23.43 4.51 -7.72
CA PHE A 134 -22.90 4.61 -9.08
C PHE A 134 -23.50 3.53 -9.98
N THR A 135 -24.04 3.94 -11.13
CA THR A 135 -24.80 3.06 -12.03
C THR A 135 -23.98 2.47 -13.17
N LYS A 136 -22.82 3.06 -13.46
CA LYS A 136 -21.93 2.65 -14.53
C LYS A 136 -20.53 2.35 -13.98
N PRO A 137 -19.82 1.37 -14.54
CA PRO A 137 -18.43 1.09 -14.16
C PRO A 137 -17.48 2.10 -14.80
N ILE A 138 -16.27 2.24 -14.26
CA ILE A 138 -15.28 3.22 -14.70
C ILE A 138 -14.93 3.09 -16.19
N SER A 139 -14.89 1.86 -16.74
CA SER A 139 -14.63 1.61 -18.17
C SER A 139 -15.64 2.23 -19.13
N GLN A 140 -16.85 2.56 -18.66
CA GLN A 140 -17.89 3.20 -19.47
C GLN A 140 -17.92 4.73 -19.35
N VAL A 141 -17.31 5.27 -18.30
CA VAL A 141 -17.42 6.70 -17.95
C VAL A 141 -16.09 7.44 -17.97
N ALA A 142 -14.96 6.73 -17.92
CA ALA A 142 -13.63 7.29 -18.06
C ALA A 142 -12.89 6.73 -19.27
N ARG A 143 -12.48 7.62 -20.18
CA ARG A 143 -11.88 7.25 -21.47
C ARG A 143 -10.55 6.50 -21.27
N GLY A 144 -10.49 5.29 -21.81
CA GLY A 144 -9.28 4.46 -21.87
C GLY A 144 -8.84 3.86 -20.54
N VAL A 145 -9.64 4.01 -19.48
CA VAL A 145 -9.36 3.37 -18.19
C VAL A 145 -9.72 1.89 -18.26
N ASN A 146 -8.77 1.04 -17.91
CA ASN A 146 -9.03 -0.39 -17.75
C ASN A 146 -9.38 -0.68 -16.29
N GLY A 147 -10.67 -0.90 -16.04
CA GLY A 147 -11.25 -1.05 -14.71
C GLY A 147 -10.71 -2.22 -13.90
N SER A 148 -10.06 -3.22 -14.52
CA SER A 148 -9.44 -4.33 -13.81
C SER A 148 -8.09 -3.97 -13.17
N TRP A 149 -7.45 -2.86 -13.59
CA TRP A 149 -6.06 -2.56 -13.21
C TRP A 149 -5.93 -1.27 -12.41
N PHE A 150 -6.74 -0.25 -12.72
CA PHE A 150 -6.67 1.04 -12.05
C PHE A 150 -7.96 1.83 -12.20
N GLY A 151 -8.03 2.97 -11.50
CA GLY A 151 -9.15 3.90 -11.56
C GLY A 151 -10.22 3.62 -10.51
N GLY A 152 -11.08 4.61 -10.31
CA GLY A 152 -12.15 4.62 -9.32
C GLY A 152 -13.24 5.61 -9.68
N LEU A 153 -14.46 5.36 -9.20
CA LEU A 153 -15.62 6.22 -9.47
C LEU A 153 -15.65 7.48 -8.57
N ILE A 154 -14.82 7.50 -7.54
CA ILE A 154 -14.37 8.72 -6.86
C ILE A 154 -12.87 8.83 -7.10
N TRP A 155 -12.46 9.82 -7.90
CA TRP A 155 -11.09 10.00 -8.37
C TRP A 155 -10.44 11.17 -7.64
N ILE A 156 -9.37 10.91 -6.89
CA ILE A 156 -8.57 11.92 -6.21
C ILE A 156 -7.25 12.04 -6.97
N GLY A 157 -7.08 13.10 -7.77
CA GLY A 157 -5.91 13.29 -8.63
C GLY A 157 -6.07 14.45 -9.60
N ARG A 158 -4.98 15.18 -9.85
CA ARG A 158 -4.98 16.42 -10.66
C ARG A 158 -5.29 16.23 -12.15
N ASP A 159 -5.06 15.03 -12.70
CA ASP A 159 -5.22 14.76 -14.13
C ASP A 159 -6.68 14.46 -14.54
N GLY A 160 -7.58 14.40 -13.57
CA GLY A 160 -8.92 13.86 -13.75
C GLY A 160 -8.93 12.39 -14.15
N ALA A 161 -10.11 11.87 -14.49
CA ALA A 161 -10.30 10.46 -14.81
C ALA A 161 -9.85 10.13 -16.24
N ARG A 162 -8.57 9.76 -16.40
CA ARG A 162 -7.92 9.47 -17.69
C ARG A 162 -7.07 8.19 -17.65
N ALA A 163 -6.72 7.69 -18.83
CA ALA A 163 -5.95 6.46 -19.05
C ALA A 163 -4.44 6.55 -18.73
N THR A 164 -4.06 7.22 -17.64
CA THR A 164 -2.66 7.33 -17.21
C THR A 164 -2.57 7.01 -15.73
N ALA A 165 -2.35 5.72 -15.42
CA ALA A 165 -2.11 5.26 -14.06
C ALA A 165 -0.72 5.69 -13.55
N GLU A 166 0.25 5.79 -14.47
CA GLU A 166 1.67 5.99 -14.17
C GLU A 166 2.14 7.31 -14.80
N PRO A 167 2.22 8.39 -14.02
CA PRO A 167 2.78 9.64 -14.50
C PRO A 167 4.29 9.53 -14.69
N ALA A 168 4.81 10.22 -15.70
CA ALA A 168 6.25 10.40 -15.85
C ALA A 168 6.84 11.02 -14.57
N ASP A 169 8.08 10.68 -14.27
CA ASP A 169 8.84 11.36 -13.22
C ASP A 169 8.86 12.87 -13.47
N PRO A 170 8.87 13.72 -12.43
CA PRO A 170 9.00 15.15 -12.59
C PRO A 170 10.24 15.51 -13.43
N ALA A 171 10.03 16.26 -14.51
CA ALA A 171 11.10 16.63 -15.42
C ALA A 171 12.16 17.53 -14.76
N ALA A 172 11.74 18.39 -13.83
CA ALA A 172 12.62 19.30 -13.09
C ALA A 172 13.07 18.67 -11.77
N ALA A 173 14.38 18.46 -11.64
CA ALA A 173 14.99 17.87 -10.45
C ALA A 173 16.43 18.37 -10.26
N ILE A 174 16.98 18.12 -9.08
CA ILE A 174 18.37 18.38 -8.67
C ILE A 174 19.03 17.05 -8.32
N ASP A 175 20.28 16.85 -8.75
CA ASP A 175 21.06 15.69 -8.37
C ASP A 175 21.52 15.80 -6.91
N LEU A 176 21.32 14.73 -6.15
CA LEU A 176 21.87 14.59 -4.80
C LEU A 176 23.31 14.10 -4.88
N LEU A 177 24.16 14.57 -3.97
CA LEU A 177 25.52 14.06 -3.84
C LEU A 177 25.48 12.65 -3.22
N SER A 178 26.37 11.78 -3.70
CA SER A 178 26.48 10.39 -3.24
C SER A 178 27.00 10.25 -1.82
N GLY A 179 26.74 9.11 -1.18
CA GLY A 179 27.37 8.72 0.10
C GLY A 179 26.43 8.72 1.30
N ALA A 180 25.17 9.13 1.13
CA ALA A 180 24.17 9.07 2.19
C ALA A 180 23.70 7.62 2.43
N LYS A 181 23.56 7.23 3.70
CA LYS A 181 23.15 5.87 4.09
C LYS A 181 21.68 5.79 4.47
N GLN A 182 21.05 4.65 4.20
CA GLN A 182 19.74 4.32 4.73
C GLN A 182 19.67 4.66 6.23
N GLY A 183 18.59 5.31 6.63
CA GLY A 183 18.35 5.73 8.01
C GLY A 183 18.82 7.15 8.32
N THR A 184 19.60 7.81 7.45
CA THR A 184 19.93 9.23 7.61
C THR A 184 18.77 10.13 7.22
N PHE A 185 18.66 11.28 7.87
CA PHE A 185 17.72 12.34 7.50
C PHE A 185 18.35 13.42 6.62
N VAL A 186 19.67 13.44 6.51
CA VAL A 186 20.40 14.50 5.81
C VAL A 186 20.96 13.98 4.50
N VAL A 187 20.69 14.71 3.43
CA VAL A 187 21.30 14.53 2.12
C VAL A 187 21.98 15.82 1.70
N GLU A 188 22.93 15.72 0.78
CA GLU A 188 23.67 16.88 0.30
C GLU A 188 23.34 17.16 -1.17
N VAL A 189 23.39 18.45 -1.52
CA VAL A 189 23.25 18.95 -2.90
C VAL A 189 24.46 19.80 -3.27
N ALA A 190 24.60 20.11 -4.56
CA ALA A 190 25.57 21.13 -4.96
C ALA A 190 25.24 22.48 -4.30
N PRO A 191 26.22 23.27 -3.81
CA PRO A 191 25.97 24.56 -3.18
C PRO A 191 25.15 25.54 -4.04
N ALA A 192 25.27 25.47 -5.37
CA ALA A 192 24.50 26.28 -6.29
C ALA A 192 23.01 25.91 -6.32
N ASP A 193 22.67 24.65 -6.05
CA ASP A 193 21.29 24.15 -6.08
C ASP A 193 20.55 24.34 -4.76
N ALA A 194 21.25 24.47 -3.63
CA ALA A 194 20.64 24.68 -2.32
C ALA A 194 19.67 25.89 -2.29
N LYS A 195 20.03 26.98 -2.98
CA LYS A 195 19.17 28.18 -3.09
C LYS A 195 17.86 27.91 -3.82
N ARG A 196 17.84 26.98 -4.78
CA ARG A 196 16.63 26.61 -5.54
C ARG A 196 15.65 25.80 -4.71
N LEU A 197 16.14 25.11 -3.66
CA LEU A 197 15.33 24.30 -2.76
C LEU A 197 14.75 25.09 -1.59
N ALA A 198 15.32 26.25 -1.24
CA ALA A 198 14.85 27.06 -0.10
C ALA A 198 13.35 27.42 -0.15
N PRO A 199 12.74 27.78 -1.29
CA PRO A 199 11.29 28.03 -1.38
C PRO A 199 10.43 26.77 -1.22
N LEU A 200 11.05 25.58 -1.29
CA LEU A 200 10.37 24.28 -1.22
C LEU A 200 10.45 23.64 0.17
N VAL A 201 11.03 24.32 1.16
CA VAL A 201 10.96 23.88 2.57
C VAL A 201 9.50 23.71 2.97
N GLY A 202 9.19 22.58 3.60
CA GLY A 202 7.84 22.17 3.98
C GLY A 202 7.02 21.55 2.85
N LYS A 203 7.54 21.38 1.63
CA LYS A 203 6.82 20.73 0.51
C LYS A 203 7.19 19.26 0.38
N THR A 204 6.21 18.44 0.00
CA THR A 204 6.39 17.03 -0.37
C THR A 204 6.86 16.95 -1.82
N LEU A 205 8.03 16.35 -2.02
CA LEU A 205 8.74 16.25 -3.30
C LEU A 205 9.15 14.80 -3.57
N THR A 206 9.31 14.47 -4.84
CA THR A 206 9.78 13.14 -5.26
C THR A 206 11.29 13.02 -5.10
N LEU A 207 11.77 11.82 -4.77
CA LEU A 207 13.14 11.37 -4.83
C LEU A 207 13.20 10.16 -5.76
N THR A 208 14.09 10.19 -6.75
CA THR A 208 14.13 9.17 -7.81
C THR A 208 15.50 8.55 -7.90
N TRP A 209 15.59 7.23 -7.72
CA TRP A 209 16.78 6.40 -7.90
C TRP A 209 16.77 5.79 -9.30
N THR A 210 17.90 5.94 -9.99
CA THR A 210 18.18 5.39 -11.32
C THR A 210 19.65 4.93 -11.39
N GLY A 211 20.01 4.09 -12.36
CA GLY A 211 21.40 3.64 -12.52
C GLY A 211 21.76 2.37 -11.75
N GLY A 212 23.03 2.01 -11.87
CA GLY A 212 23.70 0.90 -11.19
C GLY A 212 24.77 0.28 -12.09
N ARG A 213 25.87 -0.21 -11.51
CA ARG A 213 26.99 -0.83 -12.26
C ARG A 213 26.56 -1.91 -13.24
N THR A 214 25.58 -2.71 -12.83
CA THR A 214 25.09 -3.86 -13.59
C THR A 214 23.69 -3.65 -14.17
N GLY A 215 23.10 -2.45 -13.96
CA GLY A 215 21.69 -2.16 -14.19
C GLY A 215 20.72 -2.87 -13.22
N ARG A 216 21.17 -3.88 -12.48
CA ARG A 216 20.33 -4.71 -11.58
C ARG A 216 20.55 -4.44 -10.09
N ASP A 217 21.54 -3.61 -9.74
CA ASP A 217 21.97 -3.42 -8.35
C ASP A 217 20.87 -2.80 -7.49
N LEU A 218 20.08 -1.87 -8.04
CA LEU A 218 18.94 -1.28 -7.33
C LEU A 218 17.86 -2.33 -7.03
N ALA A 219 17.49 -3.17 -8.01
CA ALA A 219 16.54 -4.25 -7.75
C ALA A 219 17.09 -5.26 -6.76
N LYS A 220 18.36 -5.69 -6.89
CA LYS A 220 18.95 -6.62 -5.93
C LYS A 220 18.98 -6.04 -4.51
N THR A 221 19.21 -4.73 -4.38
CA THR A 221 19.15 -4.01 -3.09
C THR A 221 17.74 -4.08 -2.50
N ILE A 222 16.71 -3.81 -3.30
CA ILE A 222 15.31 -3.87 -2.89
C ILE A 222 14.86 -5.30 -2.60
N ALA A 223 15.30 -6.28 -3.41
CA ALA A 223 15.02 -7.70 -3.24
C ALA A 223 15.58 -8.19 -1.90
N GLY A 224 16.82 -7.80 -1.61
CA GLY A 224 17.56 -8.19 -0.42
C GLY A 224 17.96 -9.66 -0.41
N HIS A 225 18.93 -9.98 0.45
CA HIS A 225 19.48 -11.31 0.67
C HIS A 225 20.18 -11.96 -0.54
N LYS A 226 21.26 -12.70 -0.27
CA LYS A 226 22.07 -13.37 -1.31
C LYS A 226 21.31 -14.42 -2.14
N SER A 227 20.22 -14.96 -1.62
CA SER A 227 19.40 -15.95 -2.36
C SER A 227 18.79 -15.38 -3.63
N MET A 228 18.63 -14.04 -3.72
CA MET A 228 18.10 -13.37 -4.90
C MET A 228 19.10 -13.31 -6.06
N ASP A 229 20.37 -13.69 -5.85
CA ASP A 229 21.33 -13.87 -6.95
C ASP A 229 20.95 -15.03 -7.89
N ALA A 230 20.19 -16.00 -7.39
CA ALA A 230 19.68 -17.13 -8.18
C ALA A 230 18.37 -16.81 -8.93
N TYR A 231 17.79 -15.63 -8.73
CA TYR A 231 16.56 -15.23 -9.43
C TYR A 231 16.86 -14.93 -10.92
N ASP A 232 15.97 -15.34 -11.82
CA ASP A 232 16.06 -14.99 -13.24
C ASP A 232 15.54 -13.56 -13.49
N TRP A 233 16.44 -12.60 -13.35
CA TRP A 233 16.18 -11.17 -13.59
C TRP A 233 15.86 -10.84 -15.05
N SER A 234 16.20 -11.70 -16.01
CA SER A 234 15.96 -11.45 -17.45
C SER A 234 14.48 -11.56 -17.82
N SER A 235 13.71 -12.30 -17.02
CA SER A 235 12.27 -12.48 -17.21
C SER A 235 11.44 -11.23 -16.87
N TRP A 236 12.00 -10.25 -16.14
CA TRP A 236 11.26 -9.09 -15.66
C TRP A 236 11.08 -8.02 -16.75
N SER A 237 9.84 -7.71 -17.12
CA SER A 237 9.46 -6.75 -18.16
C SER A 237 9.89 -5.32 -17.86
N ALA A 238 9.90 -4.90 -16.59
CA ALA A 238 10.42 -3.59 -16.20
C ALA A 238 11.93 -3.46 -16.53
N TYR A 239 12.63 -4.59 -16.66
CA TYR A 239 14.03 -4.66 -17.06
C TYR A 239 14.27 -4.69 -18.57
N LYS A 240 13.23 -4.85 -19.40
CA LYS A 240 13.39 -4.85 -20.87
C LYS A 240 13.85 -3.50 -21.44
N GLY A 241 13.85 -2.43 -20.63
CA GLY A 241 14.35 -1.10 -20.97
C GLY A 241 15.70 -0.70 -20.35
N GLY A 242 16.35 -1.59 -19.59
CA GLY A 242 17.75 -1.40 -19.15
C GLY A 242 17.97 -1.23 -17.64
N GLU A 243 17.10 -0.57 -16.88
CA GLU A 243 17.31 -0.31 -15.45
C GLU A 243 15.99 -0.14 -14.67
N LEU A 244 16.00 -0.46 -13.37
CA LEU A 244 14.87 -0.16 -12.48
C LEU A 244 14.90 1.32 -12.10
N VAL A 245 13.76 1.99 -12.23
CA VAL A 245 13.52 3.32 -11.64
C VAL A 245 12.71 3.14 -10.37
N TRP A 246 13.16 3.76 -9.27
CA TRP A 246 12.40 3.78 -8.04
C TRP A 246 12.17 5.22 -7.57
N THR A 247 10.92 5.64 -7.53
CA THR A 247 10.54 6.99 -7.08
C THR A 247 9.81 6.89 -5.75
N TRP A 248 10.35 7.58 -4.75
CA TRP A 248 9.78 7.74 -3.43
C TRP A 248 9.46 9.23 -3.19
N ALA A 249 8.77 9.59 -2.11
CA ALA A 249 8.48 10.99 -1.81
C ALA A 249 8.79 11.33 -0.36
N ASN A 250 9.28 12.55 -0.14
CA ASN A 250 9.69 13.05 1.17
C ASN A 250 9.48 14.57 1.25
N GLN A 251 9.59 15.15 2.44
CA GLN A 251 9.44 16.58 2.67
C GLN A 251 10.78 17.19 3.09
N ILE A 252 11.08 18.39 2.60
CA ILE A 252 12.25 19.15 3.06
C ILE A 252 11.89 19.82 4.39
N GLU A 253 12.59 19.48 5.46
CA GLU A 253 12.35 20.04 6.80
C GLU A 253 13.19 21.30 7.04
N ARG A 254 14.45 21.28 6.60
CA ARG A 254 15.39 22.39 6.76
C ARG A 254 16.48 22.31 5.71
N ILE A 255 17.04 23.46 5.35
CA ILE A 255 18.28 23.56 4.57
C ILE A 255 19.29 24.38 5.37
N ASP A 256 20.52 23.88 5.47
CA ASP A 256 21.65 24.54 6.12
C ASP A 256 22.89 24.42 5.22
N GLY A 257 23.33 25.53 4.64
CA GLY A 257 24.34 25.50 3.57
C GLY A 257 23.90 24.60 2.41
N ASN A 258 24.65 23.53 2.16
CA ASN A 258 24.37 22.52 1.13
C ASN A 258 23.69 21.24 1.68
N GLN A 259 23.37 21.20 2.97
CA GLN A 259 22.71 20.07 3.61
C GLN A 259 21.19 20.26 3.61
N VAL A 260 20.47 19.27 3.10
CA VAL A 260 19.00 19.20 3.07
C VAL A 260 18.57 18.16 4.10
N THR A 261 17.91 18.61 5.17
CA THR A 261 17.27 17.72 6.14
C THR A 261 15.88 17.35 5.63
N LEU A 262 15.63 16.05 5.49
CA LEU A 262 14.36 15.46 5.10
C LEU A 262 13.49 15.15 6.33
N LYS A 263 12.17 15.09 6.15
CA LYS A 263 11.21 14.72 7.21
C LYS A 263 11.33 13.25 7.61
N LYS A 264 11.51 12.36 6.62
CA LYS A 264 11.65 10.91 6.80
C LYS A 264 13.09 10.50 6.52
N PRO A 265 13.64 9.49 7.22
CA PRO A 265 14.99 9.01 6.92
C PRO A 265 15.01 8.27 5.58
N LEU A 266 16.15 8.28 4.90
CA LEU A 266 16.35 7.55 3.66
C LEU A 266 16.01 6.07 3.82
N ARG A 267 15.24 5.53 2.87
CA ARG A 267 14.86 4.11 2.84
C ARG A 267 15.89 3.23 2.14
N LEU A 268 16.60 3.80 1.17
CA LEU A 268 17.73 3.20 0.47
C LEU A 268 18.93 4.14 0.57
N ASP A 269 20.13 3.58 0.43
CA ASP A 269 21.37 4.37 0.30
C ASP A 269 21.31 5.29 -0.93
N ILE A 270 22.15 6.32 -0.94
CA ILE A 270 22.56 7.03 -2.15
C ILE A 270 23.96 6.51 -2.49
N ASP A 271 24.00 5.40 -3.23
CA ASP A 271 25.24 4.77 -3.68
C ASP A 271 25.90 5.63 -4.79
N PRO A 272 27.25 5.73 -4.84
CA PRO A 272 27.95 6.42 -5.92
C PRO A 272 27.63 5.90 -7.33
N ASP A 273 27.24 4.64 -7.46
CA ASP A 273 26.86 4.04 -8.73
C ASP A 273 25.39 4.31 -9.11
N TRP A 274 24.63 5.00 -8.25
CA TRP A 274 23.25 5.42 -8.51
C TRP A 274 23.18 6.92 -8.71
N ARG A 275 22.28 7.31 -9.63
CA ARG A 275 21.85 8.69 -9.76
C ARG A 275 20.56 8.90 -8.98
N VAL A 276 20.63 9.70 -7.93
CA VAL A 276 19.48 10.05 -7.08
C VAL A 276 19.12 11.51 -7.26
N ARG A 277 17.86 11.78 -7.59
CA ARG A 277 17.37 13.12 -7.90
C ARG A 277 16.24 13.54 -6.97
N LEU A 278 16.29 14.78 -6.47
CA LEU A 278 15.20 15.43 -5.75
C LEU A 278 14.40 16.31 -6.72
N GLY A 279 13.12 15.98 -6.93
CA GLY A 279 12.21 16.76 -7.75
C GLY A 279 11.97 18.15 -7.19
N THR A 280 11.70 19.12 -8.07
CA THR A 280 11.47 20.52 -7.67
C THR A 280 10.04 21.01 -7.94
N ASP A 281 9.13 20.12 -8.33
CA ASP A 281 7.73 20.43 -8.57
C ASP A 281 6.86 20.08 -7.35
N PRO A 282 6.46 21.05 -6.52
CA PRO A 282 5.61 20.80 -5.35
C PRO A 282 4.15 20.50 -5.74
N SER A 283 3.77 20.65 -7.01
CA SER A 283 2.41 20.39 -7.50
C SER A 283 2.19 18.94 -7.96
N TYR A 284 3.26 18.14 -8.02
CA TYR A 284 3.19 16.75 -8.49
C TYR A 284 2.11 15.93 -7.77
N PHE A 285 2.04 16.07 -6.44
CA PHE A 285 1.02 15.44 -5.63
C PHE A 285 -0.21 16.34 -5.43
N ILE A 286 -1.41 15.78 -5.60
CA ILE A 286 -2.62 16.35 -4.97
C ILE A 286 -2.56 16.09 -3.47
N GLN A 287 -3.02 17.03 -2.65
CA GLN A 287 -2.87 16.93 -1.21
C GLN A 287 -4.12 17.27 -0.42
N ASN A 288 -4.19 16.73 0.79
CA ASN A 288 -5.22 17.04 1.79
C ASN A 288 -6.66 16.84 1.29
N CYS A 289 -6.88 15.82 0.45
CA CYS A 289 -8.22 15.46 -0.03
C CYS A 289 -8.81 14.30 0.78
N GLY A 290 -10.13 14.28 0.93
CA GLY A 290 -10.82 13.32 1.79
C GLY A 290 -12.09 12.72 1.19
N VAL A 291 -12.38 11.46 1.52
CA VAL A 291 -13.70 10.84 1.34
C VAL A 291 -14.13 10.23 2.67
N GLU A 292 -15.27 10.65 3.21
CA GLU A 292 -15.62 10.26 4.57
C GLU A 292 -17.11 10.14 4.88
N LYS A 293 -17.40 9.25 5.84
CA LYS A 293 -18.71 9.07 6.48
C LYS A 293 -19.83 8.82 5.47
N LEU A 294 -19.64 7.88 4.55
CA LEU A 294 -20.60 7.60 3.49
C LEU A 294 -20.53 6.14 3.04
N MET A 295 -21.57 5.71 2.32
CA MET A 295 -21.58 4.43 1.63
C MET A 295 -21.43 4.65 0.12
N ILE A 296 -20.63 3.82 -0.53
CA ILE A 296 -20.52 3.72 -1.98
C ILE A 296 -21.14 2.39 -2.38
N LYS A 297 -22.13 2.45 -3.28
CA LYS A 297 -22.92 1.29 -3.69
C LYS A 297 -22.82 1.09 -5.18
N PHE A 298 -22.52 -0.14 -5.59
CA PHE A 298 -22.53 -0.57 -6.98
C PHE A 298 -23.64 -1.61 -7.23
N PRO A 299 -24.06 -1.81 -8.49
CA PRO A 299 -25.00 -2.85 -8.84
C PRO A 299 -24.48 -4.23 -8.46
N VAL A 300 -25.37 -5.13 -8.06
CA VAL A 300 -25.02 -6.54 -7.90
C VAL A 300 -24.80 -7.13 -9.29
N THR A 301 -23.54 -7.45 -9.60
CA THR A 301 -23.14 -8.10 -10.85
C THR A 301 -22.57 -9.49 -10.57
N LYS A 302 -22.55 -10.36 -11.59
CA LYS A 302 -21.71 -11.56 -11.53
C LYS A 302 -20.25 -11.13 -11.59
N LYS A 303 -19.40 -11.76 -10.80
CA LYS A 303 -17.94 -11.55 -10.87
C LYS A 303 -17.46 -11.83 -12.30
N ALA A 304 -16.77 -10.87 -12.89
CA ALA A 304 -16.19 -11.02 -14.22
C ALA A 304 -15.03 -12.04 -14.19
N PRO A 305 -14.66 -12.61 -15.34
CA PRO A 305 -13.39 -13.33 -15.45
C PRO A 305 -12.22 -12.45 -15.00
N HIS A 306 -11.21 -13.07 -14.41
CA HIS A 306 -10.02 -12.38 -13.94
C HIS A 306 -9.40 -11.50 -15.04
N LEU A 307 -9.11 -10.23 -14.70
CA LEU A 307 -8.56 -9.19 -15.60
C LEU A 307 -9.52 -8.72 -16.70
N LYS A 308 -10.83 -8.93 -16.51
CA LYS A 308 -11.92 -8.51 -17.41
C LYS A 308 -13.02 -7.75 -16.66
N GLU A 309 -12.75 -7.34 -15.43
CA GLU A 309 -13.63 -6.53 -14.60
C GLU A 309 -13.87 -5.17 -15.26
N PRO A 310 -15.13 -4.72 -15.39
CA PRO A 310 -15.44 -3.43 -15.98
C PRO A 310 -15.04 -2.25 -15.06
N GLY A 311 -14.82 -2.51 -13.77
CA GLY A 311 -14.30 -1.56 -12.80
C GLY A 311 -15.39 -0.76 -12.10
N TYR A 312 -16.31 -1.46 -11.44
CA TYR A 312 -17.07 -0.88 -10.34
C TYR A 312 -16.13 -0.67 -9.15
N ASN A 313 -15.20 0.27 -9.28
CA ASN A 313 -14.12 0.51 -8.34
C ASN A 313 -14.49 1.65 -7.41
N GLY A 314 -14.18 1.48 -6.12
CA GLY A 314 -14.34 2.50 -5.10
C GLY A 314 -13.37 3.68 -5.27
N PRO A 315 -13.02 4.38 -4.19
CA PRO A 315 -12.13 5.53 -4.27
C PRO A 315 -10.75 5.19 -4.84
N PHE A 316 -10.23 6.07 -5.69
CA PHE A 316 -8.91 5.96 -6.31
C PHE A 316 -8.06 7.18 -6.00
N PHE A 317 -6.96 6.95 -5.31
CA PHE A 317 -5.97 7.94 -4.94
C PHE A 317 -4.82 7.86 -5.95
N ASN A 318 -4.66 8.90 -6.76
CA ASN A 318 -3.68 8.97 -7.83
C ASN A 318 -2.77 10.19 -7.65
N ARG A 319 -1.46 9.96 -7.56
CA ARG A 319 -0.48 11.00 -7.18
C ARG A 319 -0.94 11.80 -5.96
N ALA A 320 -1.37 11.10 -4.91
CA ALA A 320 -1.93 11.73 -3.73
C ALA A 320 -0.94 11.72 -2.56
N ALA A 321 -0.79 12.84 -1.87
CA ALA A 321 -0.03 12.94 -0.64
C ALA A 321 -0.91 13.46 0.50
N HIS A 322 -0.82 12.85 1.69
CA HIS A 322 -1.60 13.31 2.84
C HIS A 322 -3.12 13.39 2.57
N CYS A 323 -3.65 12.47 1.79
CA CYS A 323 -5.09 12.33 1.56
C CYS A 323 -5.66 11.21 2.44
N TRP A 324 -6.98 11.18 2.63
CA TRP A 324 -7.59 10.19 3.52
C TRP A 324 -8.94 9.63 3.06
N LEU A 325 -9.24 8.45 3.59
CA LEU A 325 -10.56 7.85 3.64
C LEU A 325 -10.91 7.59 5.10
N ARG A 326 -12.13 7.97 5.53
CA ARG A 326 -12.58 7.80 6.93
C ARG A 326 -14.02 7.29 6.99
N ASP A 327 -14.24 6.14 7.60
CA ASP A 327 -15.57 5.56 7.85
C ASP A 327 -16.39 5.46 6.57
N VAL A 328 -15.88 4.70 5.60
CA VAL A 328 -16.51 4.49 4.30
C VAL A 328 -16.81 3.01 4.09
N THR A 329 -18.07 2.73 3.75
CA THR A 329 -18.50 1.39 3.32
C THR A 329 -18.53 1.34 1.80
N VAL A 330 -17.95 0.31 1.19
CA VAL A 330 -18.02 0.04 -0.25
C VAL A 330 -18.74 -1.30 -0.48
N GLU A 331 -19.85 -1.26 -1.20
CA GLU A 331 -20.72 -2.40 -1.45
C GLU A 331 -20.67 -2.83 -2.93
N ASN A 332 -20.54 -4.15 -3.16
CA ASN A 332 -20.59 -4.80 -4.46
C ASN A 332 -19.52 -4.35 -5.48
N THR A 333 -18.31 -4.08 -4.98
CA THR A 333 -17.19 -3.56 -5.75
C THR A 333 -16.49 -4.62 -6.62
N ASP A 334 -15.77 -4.18 -7.66
CA ASP A 334 -14.68 -4.95 -8.28
C ASP A 334 -13.36 -4.72 -7.52
N THR A 335 -13.05 -3.47 -7.18
CA THR A 335 -11.90 -3.07 -6.35
C THR A 335 -12.34 -2.09 -5.26
N GLY A 336 -12.14 -2.43 -3.98
CA GLY A 336 -12.66 -1.63 -2.87
C GLY A 336 -12.02 -0.25 -2.71
N LEU A 337 -10.69 -0.20 -2.68
CA LEU A 337 -9.91 1.02 -2.52
C LEU A 337 -8.60 0.89 -3.29
N ASN A 338 -8.20 1.95 -4.00
CA ASN A 338 -7.02 1.91 -4.85
C ASN A 338 -6.09 3.10 -4.58
N PHE A 339 -4.80 2.80 -4.39
CA PHE A 339 -3.69 3.74 -4.28
C PHE A 339 -2.73 3.51 -5.44
N THR A 340 -2.32 4.60 -6.10
CA THR A 340 -1.31 4.57 -7.16
C THR A 340 -0.48 5.85 -7.12
N HIS A 341 0.84 5.72 -7.01
CA HIS A 341 1.77 6.84 -6.79
C HIS A 341 1.42 7.71 -5.57
N THR A 342 1.03 7.08 -4.46
CA THR A 342 0.58 7.83 -3.27
C THR A 342 1.61 7.84 -2.17
N VAL A 343 1.61 8.87 -1.33
CA VAL A 343 2.48 8.91 -0.16
C VAL A 343 1.73 9.40 1.08
N ASN A 344 1.97 8.79 2.24
CA ASN A 344 1.44 9.31 3.50
C ASN A 344 -0.09 9.50 3.51
N CYS A 345 -0.84 8.64 2.79
CA CYS A 345 -2.30 8.63 2.83
C CYS A 345 -2.81 7.66 3.91
N THR A 346 -4.00 7.93 4.47
CA THR A 346 -4.63 7.06 5.48
C THR A 346 -6.03 6.63 5.08
N ALA A 347 -6.31 5.34 5.13
CA ALA A 347 -7.67 4.80 5.14
C ALA A 347 -7.98 4.24 6.53
N ARG A 348 -8.98 4.80 7.21
CA ARG A 348 -9.45 4.37 8.52
C ARG A 348 -10.92 3.99 8.46
N GLY A 349 -11.30 2.86 9.06
CA GLY A 349 -12.71 2.47 9.12
C GLY A 349 -13.28 2.06 7.75
N LEU A 350 -12.44 1.53 6.86
CA LEU A 350 -12.89 1.00 5.57
C LEU A 350 -13.67 -0.30 5.79
N ARG A 351 -14.86 -0.39 5.22
CA ARG A 351 -15.67 -1.61 5.20
C ARG A 351 -15.97 -2.02 3.76
N ILE A 352 -15.73 -3.28 3.39
CA ILE A 352 -16.06 -3.80 2.06
C ILE A 352 -17.03 -4.98 2.21
N ILE A 353 -18.24 -4.84 1.66
CA ILE A 353 -19.33 -5.82 1.75
C ILE A 353 -19.87 -6.21 0.37
N GLY A 354 -20.72 -7.24 0.35
CA GLY A 354 -21.45 -7.66 -0.84
C GLY A 354 -20.76 -8.81 -1.58
N ARG A 355 -20.88 -8.80 -2.91
CA ARG A 355 -20.42 -9.89 -3.80
C ARG A 355 -18.90 -10.14 -3.76
N GLU A 356 -18.50 -11.25 -4.37
CA GLU A 356 -17.10 -11.50 -4.69
C GLU A 356 -16.54 -10.42 -5.63
N ASN A 357 -15.27 -10.09 -5.40
CA ASN A 357 -14.59 -8.99 -6.04
C ASN A 357 -13.16 -9.38 -6.47
N HIS A 358 -12.52 -8.51 -7.25
CA HIS A 358 -11.17 -8.72 -7.77
C HIS A 358 -10.13 -8.35 -6.72
N HIS A 359 -10.16 -7.11 -6.23
CA HIS A 359 -9.27 -6.62 -5.17
C HIS A 359 -10.03 -6.12 -3.95
N GLY A 360 -9.57 -6.49 -2.74
CA GLY A 360 -10.00 -5.83 -1.51
C GLY A 360 -9.49 -4.39 -1.48
N THR A 361 -8.17 -4.24 -1.30
CA THR A 361 -7.47 -2.97 -1.49
C THR A 361 -6.31 -3.17 -2.45
N MET A 362 -5.97 -2.15 -3.22
CA MET A 362 -4.83 -2.14 -4.14
C MET A 362 -3.86 -1.03 -3.76
N MET A 363 -2.58 -1.39 -3.57
CA MET A 363 -1.49 -0.47 -3.28
C MET A 363 -0.45 -0.60 -4.39
N ARG A 364 -0.74 0.06 -5.51
CA ARG A 364 -0.03 -0.09 -6.78
C ARG A 364 1.03 0.97 -6.99
N THR A 365 1.99 0.63 -7.85
CA THR A 365 3.00 1.49 -8.47
C THR A 365 3.47 2.67 -7.62
N MET A 366 4.63 2.52 -6.97
CA MET A 366 5.31 3.60 -6.25
C MET A 366 4.42 4.28 -5.20
N SER A 367 3.60 3.49 -4.49
CA SER A 367 2.81 3.94 -3.36
C SER A 367 3.56 3.67 -2.06
N HIS A 368 3.82 4.70 -1.27
CA HIS A 368 4.70 4.64 -0.11
C HIS A 368 4.11 5.18 1.17
N ASP A 369 4.53 4.63 2.31
CA ASP A 369 4.20 5.21 3.63
C ASP A 369 2.69 5.42 3.85
N ASN A 370 1.83 4.59 3.24
CA ASN A 370 0.39 4.68 3.41
C ASN A 370 -0.07 3.80 4.57
N LEU A 371 -1.15 4.20 5.23
CA LEU A 371 -1.74 3.48 6.37
C LEU A 371 -3.17 3.05 6.05
N ILE A 372 -3.46 1.75 6.18
CA ILE A 372 -4.82 1.23 6.24
C ILE A 372 -5.04 0.65 7.65
N GLU A 373 -5.99 1.20 8.40
CA GLU A 373 -6.23 0.82 9.79
C GLU A 373 -7.71 0.64 10.11
N GLY A 374 -8.03 -0.24 11.07
CA GLY A 374 -9.40 -0.41 11.56
C GLY A 374 -10.37 -0.87 10.46
N PHE A 375 -9.94 -1.79 9.59
CA PHE A 375 -10.67 -2.15 8.37
C PHE A 375 -11.39 -3.49 8.48
N LYS A 376 -12.47 -3.64 7.71
CA LYS A 376 -13.25 -4.88 7.58
C LYS A 376 -13.47 -5.24 6.12
N ILE A 377 -12.99 -6.40 5.69
CA ILE A 377 -13.27 -6.96 4.36
C ILE A 377 -14.13 -8.20 4.54
N GLU A 378 -15.45 -8.00 4.46
CA GLU A 378 -16.45 -9.07 4.62
C GLU A 378 -16.77 -9.75 3.28
N SER A 379 -16.60 -9.02 2.17
CA SER A 379 -16.59 -9.56 0.80
C SER A 379 -15.51 -10.63 0.60
N ARG A 380 -15.50 -11.29 -0.56
CA ARG A 380 -14.56 -12.38 -0.90
C ARG A 380 -13.67 -11.99 -2.08
N PRO A 381 -12.60 -11.21 -1.85
CA PRO A 381 -11.72 -10.79 -2.93
C PRO A 381 -10.85 -11.94 -3.43
N HIS A 382 -10.59 -11.99 -4.74
CA HIS A 382 -9.58 -12.89 -5.32
C HIS A 382 -8.17 -12.49 -4.84
N HIS A 383 -7.84 -11.20 -4.96
CA HIS A 383 -6.65 -10.57 -4.41
C HIS A 383 -7.05 -9.76 -3.18
N GLY A 384 -6.58 -10.12 -1.98
CA GLY A 384 -7.03 -9.46 -0.74
C GLY A 384 -6.46 -8.05 -0.56
N ILE A 385 -5.54 -7.89 0.40
CA ILE A 385 -4.81 -6.62 0.56
C ILE A 385 -3.55 -6.66 -0.31
N ASN A 386 -3.63 -6.02 -1.48
CA ASN A 386 -2.58 -5.99 -2.50
C ASN A 386 -1.54 -4.90 -2.21
N THR A 387 -0.27 -5.22 -2.47
CA THR A 387 0.83 -4.27 -2.64
C THR A 387 1.72 -4.70 -3.79
N GLU A 388 2.18 -3.77 -4.61
CA GLU A 388 3.03 -4.09 -5.76
C GLU A 388 3.81 -2.87 -6.29
N GLY A 389 4.52 -3.05 -7.40
CA GLY A 389 5.16 -1.95 -8.15
C GLY A 389 6.18 -1.19 -7.32
N THR A 390 7.06 -1.92 -6.62
CA THR A 390 8.10 -1.41 -5.72
C THR A 390 7.60 -0.43 -4.64
N SER A 391 6.29 -0.47 -4.34
CA SER A 391 5.64 0.21 -3.22
C SER A 391 6.27 -0.22 -1.88
N SER A 392 6.41 0.72 -0.93
CA SER A 392 7.15 0.44 0.30
C SER A 392 6.81 1.32 1.49
N GLY A 393 7.08 0.84 2.71
CA GLY A 393 6.73 1.57 3.93
C GLY A 393 5.23 1.55 4.26
N ASN A 394 4.43 0.74 3.56
CA ASN A 394 2.98 0.71 3.75
C ASN A 394 2.61 -0.13 4.98
N VAL A 395 1.49 0.21 5.59
CA VAL A 395 1.01 -0.42 6.81
C VAL A 395 -0.45 -0.84 6.67
N TRP A 396 -0.72 -2.09 7.03
CA TRP A 396 -2.07 -2.57 7.32
C TRP A 396 -2.14 -2.97 8.78
N ARG A 397 -3.07 -2.40 9.53
CA ARG A 397 -3.23 -2.74 10.95
C ARG A 397 -4.67 -2.87 11.41
N ASP A 398 -4.86 -3.60 12.50
CA ASP A 398 -6.12 -3.68 13.23
C ASP A 398 -7.30 -4.03 12.30
N GLY A 399 -7.13 -5.13 11.55
CA GLY A 399 -8.02 -5.51 10.45
C GLY A 399 -8.70 -6.85 10.67
N VAL A 400 -9.91 -6.99 10.12
CA VAL A 400 -10.60 -8.29 10.00
C VAL A 400 -10.96 -8.51 8.54
N MET A 401 -10.51 -9.62 7.94
CA MET A 401 -10.74 -9.84 6.52
C MET A 401 -10.98 -11.29 6.09
N ASN A 402 -11.84 -11.46 5.10
CA ASN A 402 -11.75 -12.55 4.14
C ASN A 402 -10.82 -12.11 3.00
N GLY A 403 -9.96 -12.99 2.51
CA GLY A 403 -9.08 -12.70 1.37
C GLY A 403 -7.73 -13.39 1.47
N THR A 404 -6.66 -12.73 1.02
CA THR A 404 -5.27 -13.16 1.19
C THR A 404 -4.37 -11.94 1.39
N PHE A 405 -3.17 -12.15 1.91
CA PHE A 405 -2.10 -11.17 1.76
C PHE A 405 -1.53 -11.30 0.35
N ASP A 406 -1.80 -10.31 -0.49
CA ASP A 406 -1.30 -10.27 -1.86
C ASP A 406 -0.12 -9.29 -1.91
N SER A 407 1.11 -9.81 -1.94
CA SER A 407 2.28 -8.96 -2.22
C SER A 407 2.55 -8.83 -3.72
N HIS A 408 1.70 -9.43 -4.56
CA HIS A 408 1.73 -9.42 -6.02
C HIS A 408 3.13 -9.71 -6.59
N CYS A 409 3.43 -9.29 -7.83
CA CYS A 409 4.81 -9.20 -8.33
C CYS A 409 5.31 -7.75 -8.27
N MET A 410 6.52 -7.51 -8.79
CA MET A 410 7.20 -6.20 -8.79
C MET A 410 7.67 -5.74 -7.40
N MET A 411 7.89 -6.69 -6.48
CA MET A 411 8.85 -6.55 -5.37
C MET A 411 8.60 -5.36 -4.41
N SER A 412 7.37 -5.22 -3.91
CA SER A 412 7.11 -4.36 -2.76
C SER A 412 7.96 -4.76 -1.56
N PHE A 413 8.37 -3.78 -0.74
CA PHE A 413 9.34 -4.00 0.33
C PHE A 413 9.09 -3.10 1.55
N ASP A 414 9.78 -3.34 2.65
CA ASP A 414 9.73 -2.52 3.88
C ASP A 414 8.31 -2.22 4.39
N SER A 415 7.36 -3.12 4.22
CA SER A 415 5.96 -2.89 4.63
C SER A 415 5.56 -3.82 5.78
N VAL A 416 4.58 -3.39 6.58
CA VAL A 416 4.13 -4.09 7.80
C VAL A 416 2.65 -4.42 7.69
N ARG A 417 2.31 -5.67 7.97
CA ARG A 417 0.94 -6.11 8.25
C ARG A 417 0.91 -6.55 9.71
N THR A 418 0.11 -5.90 10.55
CA THR A 418 0.17 -6.14 12.01
C THR A 418 -1.20 -6.15 12.68
N ASN A 419 -1.41 -7.02 13.66
CA ASN A 419 -2.68 -7.13 14.38
C ASN A 419 -3.88 -7.33 13.43
N ILE A 420 -3.86 -8.39 12.62
CA ILE A 420 -4.92 -8.70 11.63
C ILE A 420 -5.47 -10.10 11.89
N THR A 421 -6.80 -10.22 11.86
CA THR A 421 -7.50 -11.51 11.79
C THR A 421 -7.94 -11.77 10.36
N ILE A 422 -7.59 -12.94 9.82
CA ILE A 422 -7.83 -13.27 8.42
C ILE A 422 -8.38 -14.70 8.24
N THR A 423 -9.42 -14.80 7.43
CA THR A 423 -9.83 -16.06 6.78
C THR A 423 -9.14 -16.11 5.42
N ASN A 424 -8.08 -16.92 5.30
CA ASN A 424 -7.23 -16.92 4.11
C ASN A 424 -7.83 -17.78 2.99
N MET A 425 -8.35 -17.17 1.95
CA MET A 425 -9.13 -17.83 0.89
C MET A 425 -8.96 -17.23 -0.51
N GLY A 426 -8.00 -16.33 -0.69
CA GLY A 426 -7.63 -15.74 -1.99
C GLY A 426 -6.35 -16.34 -2.58
N GLY A 427 -5.81 -15.68 -3.60
CA GLY A 427 -4.53 -16.03 -4.21
C GLY A 427 -3.65 -14.79 -4.47
N PRO A 428 -2.32 -14.93 -4.43
CA PRO A 428 -1.44 -13.86 -4.88
C PRO A 428 -1.67 -13.63 -6.37
N GLY A 429 -1.44 -12.41 -6.81
CA GLY A 429 -1.41 -12.10 -8.24
C GLY A 429 0.00 -11.80 -8.74
N GLY A 430 0.07 -11.19 -9.93
CA GLY A 430 1.29 -10.84 -10.61
C GLY A 430 1.66 -11.90 -11.64
N ALA A 431 1.76 -11.50 -12.91
CA ALA A 431 2.32 -12.37 -13.94
C ALA A 431 3.83 -12.53 -13.71
N GLY A 432 4.36 -13.73 -13.94
CA GLY A 432 5.76 -14.03 -13.61
C GLY A 432 6.82 -13.18 -14.33
N HIS A 433 6.47 -12.59 -15.46
CA HIS A 433 7.33 -11.64 -16.14
C HIS A 433 7.33 -10.24 -15.50
N HIS A 434 6.61 -10.01 -14.40
CA HIS A 434 6.64 -8.75 -13.65
C HIS A 434 7.64 -8.76 -12.49
N GLY A 435 8.53 -9.75 -12.42
CA GLY A 435 9.60 -9.79 -11.42
C GLY A 435 9.21 -10.49 -10.13
N PRO A 436 10.08 -10.42 -9.09
CA PRO A 436 9.89 -11.18 -7.86
C PRO A 436 8.57 -10.87 -7.15
N PHE A 437 8.05 -11.86 -6.43
CA PHE A 437 6.84 -11.71 -5.61
C PHE A 437 6.98 -10.58 -4.60
N VAL A 438 8.13 -10.50 -3.92
CA VAL A 438 8.27 -9.53 -2.84
C VAL A 438 9.74 -9.20 -2.59
N GLY A 439 9.98 -7.98 -2.14
CA GLY A 439 11.30 -7.51 -1.73
C GLY A 439 11.55 -7.68 -0.23
N ARG A 440 12.61 -7.02 0.24
CA ARG A 440 13.12 -7.20 1.59
C ARG A 440 12.20 -6.66 2.67
N ARG A 441 12.36 -7.17 3.90
CA ARG A 441 11.78 -6.59 5.14
C ARG A 441 10.27 -6.42 5.12
N MET A 442 9.57 -7.32 4.45
CA MET A 442 8.14 -7.49 4.68
C MET A 442 7.93 -8.18 6.02
N THR A 443 7.13 -7.55 6.87
CA THR A 443 6.90 -8.02 8.24
C THR A 443 5.42 -8.35 8.45
N HIS A 444 5.17 -9.57 8.89
CA HIS A 444 3.87 -10.00 9.41
C HIS A 444 3.97 -10.15 10.92
N TRP A 445 3.13 -9.42 11.66
CA TRP A 445 3.26 -9.29 13.11
C TRP A 445 1.92 -9.38 13.84
N GLY A 446 1.65 -10.47 14.55
CA GLY A 446 0.39 -10.65 15.27
C GLY A 446 -0.76 -10.92 14.30
N ILE A 447 -0.64 -11.98 13.51
CA ILE A 447 -1.66 -12.36 12.52
C ILE A 447 -2.41 -13.59 13.02
N ARG A 448 -3.74 -13.52 13.06
CA ARG A 448 -4.60 -14.65 13.41
C ARG A 448 -5.26 -15.21 12.16
N VAL A 449 -4.89 -16.43 11.78
CA VAL A 449 -5.47 -17.15 10.65
C VAL A 449 -6.61 -18.03 11.16
N THR A 450 -7.82 -17.86 10.65
CA THR A 450 -9.03 -18.50 11.20
C THR A 450 -9.35 -19.86 10.58
N ASN A 451 -8.69 -20.23 9.48
CA ASN A 451 -9.01 -21.42 8.68
C ASN A 451 -7.81 -22.32 8.38
N ASN A 452 -6.72 -22.19 9.16
CA ASN A 452 -5.51 -23.02 9.07
C ASN A 452 -4.79 -22.99 7.70
N LYS A 453 -4.97 -21.90 6.93
CA LYS A 453 -4.31 -21.69 5.63
C LYS A 453 -3.24 -20.60 5.73
N GLY A 454 -2.00 -21.01 5.97
CA GLY A 454 -0.86 -20.12 6.21
C GLY A 454 -0.11 -19.66 4.96
N GLU A 455 -0.50 -20.06 3.75
CA GLU A 455 0.16 -19.69 2.50
C GLU A 455 0.24 -18.17 2.33
N TRP A 456 1.39 -17.65 1.88
CA TRP A 456 1.67 -16.22 1.71
C TRP A 456 1.65 -15.38 3.00
N ILE A 457 1.39 -15.99 4.16
CA ILE A 457 1.31 -15.33 5.48
C ILE A 457 2.40 -15.90 6.41
N ALA A 458 2.35 -17.20 6.68
CA ALA A 458 3.23 -17.95 7.56
C ALA A 458 4.33 -18.71 6.77
N GLN A 459 4.80 -18.14 5.66
CA GLN A 459 5.71 -18.78 4.71
C GLN A 459 7.06 -18.03 4.63
N PRO A 460 8.00 -18.26 5.57
CA PRO A 460 9.23 -17.48 5.71
C PRO A 460 10.14 -17.51 4.48
N ALA A 461 10.10 -18.62 3.73
CA ALA A 461 10.87 -18.77 2.50
C ALA A 461 10.50 -17.77 1.39
N LEU A 462 9.38 -17.03 1.52
CA LEU A 462 9.01 -15.98 0.57
C LEU A 462 9.56 -14.60 0.92
N PHE A 463 10.06 -14.36 2.13
CA PHE A 463 10.29 -13.00 2.63
C PHE A 463 11.78 -12.75 2.90
N PRO A 464 12.56 -12.32 1.89
CA PRO A 464 13.96 -11.94 2.08
C PRO A 464 14.11 -10.92 3.19
N MET A 465 14.99 -11.19 4.16
CA MET A 465 15.20 -10.33 5.33
C MET A 465 13.88 -9.91 6.02
N GLY A 466 12.81 -10.71 5.94
CA GLY A 466 11.51 -10.39 6.52
C GLY A 466 11.45 -10.72 8.01
N ALA A 467 10.25 -10.59 8.57
CA ALA A 467 9.94 -11.14 9.88
C ALA A 467 8.52 -11.72 9.90
N ILE A 468 8.38 -12.94 10.42
CA ILE A 468 7.10 -13.60 10.69
C ILE A 468 6.98 -13.81 12.20
N VAL A 469 6.11 -13.03 12.82
CA VAL A 469 6.10 -12.86 14.27
C VAL A 469 4.68 -13.02 14.81
N GLY A 470 4.50 -13.91 15.78
CA GLY A 470 3.22 -14.08 16.46
C GLY A 470 2.06 -14.48 15.54
N ILE A 471 2.27 -15.51 14.71
CA ILE A 471 1.21 -16.03 13.83
C ILE A 471 0.43 -17.11 14.57
N GLU A 472 -0.87 -16.92 14.72
CA GLU A 472 -1.80 -17.84 15.38
C GLU A 472 -2.72 -18.54 14.38
N GLY A 473 -3.17 -19.76 14.71
CA GLY A 473 -4.21 -20.47 13.96
C GLY A 473 -3.76 -21.16 12.66
N THR A 474 -2.44 -21.19 12.39
CA THR A 474 -1.82 -22.00 11.31
C THR A 474 -0.39 -22.36 11.69
N PRO A 475 0.15 -23.53 11.29
CA PRO A 475 1.58 -23.79 11.35
C PRO A 475 2.34 -22.94 10.33
N LEU A 476 3.68 -22.91 10.46
CA LEU A 476 4.54 -22.40 9.41
C LEU A 476 4.44 -23.28 8.16
N PHE A 477 4.42 -22.63 7.00
CA PHE A 477 4.47 -23.29 5.72
C PHE A 477 5.91 -23.29 5.20
N LEU A 478 6.60 -24.42 5.38
CA LEU A 478 8.03 -24.59 5.11
C LEU A 478 8.31 -25.17 3.72
N LYS A 479 7.60 -24.66 2.71
CA LYS A 479 7.88 -25.01 1.32
C LYS A 479 9.18 -24.31 0.89
N ASP A 480 10.11 -25.02 0.27
CA ASP A 480 11.41 -24.52 -0.20
C ASP A 480 11.55 -24.56 -1.73
N THR A 481 10.60 -25.16 -2.43
CA THR A 481 10.57 -25.33 -3.89
C THR A 481 9.28 -24.74 -4.47
N ASN A 482 9.28 -24.43 -5.77
CA ASN A 482 8.10 -23.89 -6.48
C ASN A 482 7.44 -22.74 -5.69
N LEU A 483 8.28 -21.81 -5.21
CA LEU A 483 7.86 -20.60 -4.52
C LEU A 483 7.36 -19.61 -5.55
N TRP A 484 6.20 -19.01 -5.31
CA TRP A 484 5.57 -18.10 -6.27
C TRP A 484 6.51 -16.94 -6.57
N HIS A 485 7.04 -16.91 -7.80
CA HIS A 485 8.00 -15.90 -8.30
C HIS A 485 9.14 -15.58 -7.33
N MET A 486 9.67 -16.59 -6.64
CA MET A 486 10.84 -16.49 -5.75
C MET A 486 11.81 -17.65 -6.01
N PRO A 487 13.13 -17.45 -5.84
CA PRO A 487 14.09 -18.53 -6.03
C PRO A 487 13.89 -19.62 -4.95
N PRO A 488 14.21 -20.89 -5.24
CA PRO A 488 14.18 -21.96 -4.25
C PRO A 488 15.03 -21.70 -3.00
N GLY A 489 14.89 -22.56 -1.99
CA GLY A 489 15.62 -22.52 -0.74
C GLY A 489 14.84 -21.89 0.40
N LEU A 490 14.99 -22.48 1.59
CA LEU A 490 14.21 -22.14 2.78
C LEU A 490 14.69 -20.85 3.45
N ASP A 491 16.00 -20.72 3.67
CA ASP A 491 16.58 -19.56 4.34
C ASP A 491 16.77 -18.38 3.39
N LYS A 492 16.02 -17.30 3.67
CA LYS A 492 16.18 -16.00 3.01
C LYS A 492 16.48 -14.88 4.02
N GLY A 493 16.96 -15.23 5.21
CA GLY A 493 17.21 -14.30 6.30
C GLY A 493 15.93 -13.82 7.00
N CYS A 494 14.78 -14.45 6.76
CA CYS A 494 13.53 -14.13 7.46
C CYS A 494 13.63 -14.58 8.92
N LEU A 495 13.38 -13.66 9.86
CA LEU A 495 13.31 -13.99 11.28
C LEU A 495 11.93 -14.56 11.63
N ILE A 496 11.92 -15.59 12.47
CA ILE A 496 10.69 -16.21 12.99
C ILE A 496 10.66 -16.00 14.51
N ALA A 497 9.50 -15.59 15.03
CA ALA A 497 9.32 -15.42 16.46
C ALA A 497 7.88 -15.75 16.90
N ASP A 498 7.77 -16.38 18.08
CA ASP A 498 6.52 -16.55 18.82
C ASP A 498 5.35 -17.16 18.03
N ILE A 499 5.61 -18.11 17.13
CA ILE A 499 4.56 -18.82 16.39
C ILE A 499 3.61 -19.52 17.36
N GLY A 500 2.29 -19.38 17.10
CA GLY A 500 1.22 -19.89 17.96
C GLY A 500 0.94 -19.03 19.20
N LYS A 501 1.57 -17.85 19.34
CA LYS A 501 1.41 -16.95 20.50
C LYS A 501 1.23 -15.51 20.03
N ALA A 502 0.59 -14.69 20.86
CA ALA A 502 0.55 -13.25 20.63
C ALA A 502 1.95 -12.64 20.81
N PRO A 503 2.38 -11.71 19.94
CA PRO A 503 3.69 -11.07 20.05
C PRO A 503 3.71 -9.90 21.05
N VAL A 504 4.91 -9.46 21.42
CA VAL A 504 5.17 -8.28 22.25
C VAL A 504 6.09 -7.32 21.50
N PRO A 505 5.64 -6.09 21.17
CA PRO A 505 4.30 -5.54 21.37
C PRO A 505 3.22 -6.26 20.54
N ALA A 506 1.94 -6.09 20.84
CA ALA A 506 0.86 -6.71 20.07
C ALA A 506 0.67 -6.10 18.67
N ASP A 507 0.84 -4.77 18.57
CA ASP A 507 0.77 -4.01 17.33
C ASP A 507 2.10 -3.28 17.09
N LEU A 508 2.79 -3.68 16.03
CA LEU A 508 4.13 -3.17 15.74
C LEU A 508 4.09 -1.71 15.29
N TYR A 509 3.11 -1.31 14.47
CA TYR A 509 3.03 0.08 13.98
C TYR A 509 2.78 1.03 15.14
N GLU A 510 1.83 0.70 16.02
CA GLU A 510 1.51 1.55 17.17
C GLU A 510 2.71 1.72 18.09
N ALA A 511 3.45 0.63 18.36
CA ALA A 511 4.65 0.69 19.18
C ALA A 511 5.76 1.53 18.54
N GLN A 512 6.00 1.37 17.23
CA GLN A 512 6.97 2.20 16.50
C GLN A 512 6.56 3.69 16.49
N LEU A 513 5.27 3.99 16.32
CA LEU A 513 4.76 5.36 16.34
C LEU A 513 4.95 5.99 17.72
N LYS A 514 4.60 5.28 18.80
CA LYS A 514 4.83 5.72 20.18
C LYS A 514 6.31 6.00 20.45
N LEU A 515 7.18 5.07 20.05
CA LEU A 515 8.63 5.24 20.18
C LEU A 515 9.12 6.50 19.46
N ARG A 516 8.71 6.73 18.20
CA ARG A 516 9.13 7.91 17.43
C ARG A 516 8.60 9.21 18.03
N LEU A 517 7.35 9.23 18.49
CA LEU A 517 6.71 10.42 19.04
C LEU A 517 7.04 10.68 20.53
N GLY A 518 7.77 9.76 21.19
CA GLY A 518 8.08 9.85 22.62
C GLY A 518 6.86 9.74 23.53
N LYS A 519 5.86 8.94 23.14
CA LYS A 519 4.56 8.79 23.83
C LYS A 519 4.38 7.45 24.51
#